data_AF-A0A816HTE1-F1
#
_entry.id   AF-A0A816HTE1-F1
#
_cell.length_a   1.000
_cell.length_b   1.000
_cell.length_c   1.000
_cell.angle_alpha   90.00
_cell.angle_beta   90.00
_cell.angle_gamma   90.00
#
_symmetry.space_group_name_H-M   'P 1'
#
loop_
_entity.id
_entity.type
_entity.pdbx_description
1 polymer ?
#
loop_
_entity_poly.entity_id
_entity_poly.type
_entity_poly.pdbx_seq_one_letter_code
_entity_poly.pdbx_strand_id
1 'polypeptide(L)'
;MRASSIDIHLNAKWSQNGITVVGGNGWGSETNQLTSPWGLYVDDDQTIYVADRLNHRIVEWKSGATNGKVVAGGKGEGNGAH
;
A
#
# COMPACT_ATOMS: atom_id res chain seq x y z
N MET A 1 7.07 -40.40 -29.34
CA MET A 1 7.84 -39.42 -28.56
C MET A 1 7.02 -38.13 -28.55
N ARG A 2 6.44 -37.74 -27.40
CA ARG A 2 5.70 -36.47 -27.30
C ARG A 2 6.71 -35.40 -26.90
N ALA A 3 6.78 -34.34 -27.67
CA ALA A 3 7.54 -33.15 -27.30
C ALA A 3 6.93 -32.59 -25.99
N SER A 4 7.70 -32.61 -24.92
CA SER A 4 7.37 -31.87 -23.71
C SER A 4 7.65 -30.40 -23.97
N SER A 5 6.59 -29.60 -24.08
CA SER A 5 6.65 -28.15 -24.14
C SER A 5 7.43 -27.64 -22.92
N ILE A 6 8.46 -26.84 -23.16
CA ILE A 6 9.19 -26.12 -22.12
C ILE A 6 8.32 -24.92 -21.71
N ASP A 7 7.59 -25.03 -20.60
CA ASP A 7 6.82 -23.91 -20.06
C ASP A 7 7.72 -23.05 -19.18
N ILE A 8 8.15 -21.89 -19.70
CA ILE A 8 9.11 -21.00 -19.05
C ILE A 8 8.45 -20.17 -17.91
N HIS A 9 7.17 -20.40 -17.53
CA HIS A 9 6.46 -19.55 -16.55
C HIS A 9 5.48 -20.24 -15.56
N LEU A 10 5.47 -21.57 -15.39
CA LEU A 10 4.24 -22.25 -14.94
C LEU A 10 3.91 -22.39 -13.43
N ASN A 11 4.61 -21.77 -12.48
CA ASN A 11 4.36 -22.06 -11.06
C ASN A 11 3.90 -20.88 -10.18
N ALA A 12 3.85 -19.65 -10.69
CA ALA A 12 3.28 -18.52 -9.94
C ALA A 12 1.80 -18.33 -10.31
N LYS A 13 0.91 -19.01 -9.59
CA LYS A 13 -0.55 -18.76 -9.71
C LYS A 13 -0.91 -17.54 -8.87
N TRP A 14 -1.12 -16.41 -9.53
CA TRP A 14 -1.73 -15.23 -8.88
C TRP A 14 -3.17 -15.54 -8.45
N SER A 15 -3.58 -15.03 -7.30
CA SER A 15 -5.00 -15.07 -6.90
C SER A 15 -5.83 -14.29 -7.91
N GLN A 16 -6.92 -14.89 -8.41
CA GLN A 16 -7.88 -14.18 -9.25
C GLN A 16 -8.76 -13.21 -8.43
N ASN A 17 -8.75 -13.34 -7.10
CA ASN A 17 -9.43 -12.43 -6.19
C ASN A 17 -8.44 -11.45 -5.59
N GLY A 18 -8.68 -10.15 -5.81
CA GLY A 18 -7.97 -9.09 -5.11
C GLY A 18 -8.49 -8.93 -3.67
N ILE A 19 -7.60 -8.50 -2.78
CA ILE A 19 -7.96 -8.10 -1.42
C ILE A 19 -7.50 -6.67 -1.18
N THR A 20 -8.25 -5.93 -0.37
CA THR A 20 -7.79 -4.63 0.11
C THR A 20 -6.79 -4.84 1.24
N VAL A 21 -5.54 -4.44 1.01
CA VAL A 21 -4.47 -4.51 2.02
C VAL A 21 -4.25 -3.19 2.75
N VAL A 22 -4.77 -2.09 2.18
CA VAL A 22 -4.57 -0.72 2.64
C VAL A 22 -5.83 0.10 2.37
N GLY A 23 -6.29 0.88 3.36
CA GLY A 23 -7.47 1.72 3.24
C GLY A 23 -8.76 0.90 3.17
N GLY A 24 -9.66 1.24 2.24
CA GLY A 24 -10.93 0.53 2.03
C GLY A 24 -12.09 0.95 2.94
N ASN A 25 -11.85 1.82 3.93
CA ASN A 25 -12.87 2.25 4.90
C ASN A 25 -13.45 3.64 4.57
N GLY A 26 -13.51 3.96 3.28
CA GLY A 26 -13.98 5.25 2.80
C GLY A 26 -12.92 6.36 2.84
N TRP A 27 -13.34 7.53 2.37
CA TRP A 27 -12.54 8.75 2.32
C TRP A 27 -12.48 9.40 3.71
N GLY A 28 -11.28 9.74 4.20
CA GLY A 28 -11.13 10.40 5.48
C GLY A 28 -9.72 10.35 6.06
N SER A 29 -9.59 10.90 7.27
CA SER A 29 -8.31 11.11 7.96
C SER A 29 -8.03 10.12 9.09
N GLU A 30 -8.95 9.19 9.38
CA GLU A 30 -8.72 8.15 10.38
C GLU A 30 -7.55 7.24 9.97
N THR A 31 -7.02 6.47 10.93
CA THR A 31 -5.85 5.59 10.71
C THR A 31 -6.10 4.47 9.70
N ASN A 32 -7.35 4.12 9.45
CA ASN A 32 -7.76 3.11 8.47
C ASN A 32 -8.36 3.70 7.18
N GLN A 33 -8.24 5.02 6.98
CA GLN A 33 -8.76 5.76 5.84
C GLN A 33 -7.65 6.50 5.07
N LEU A 34 -7.96 6.88 3.83
CA LEU A 34 -7.07 7.63 2.94
C LEU A 34 -7.86 8.74 2.23
N THR A 35 -7.16 9.80 1.84
CA THR A 35 -7.68 10.99 1.15
C THR A 35 -6.77 11.30 -0.05
N SER A 36 -7.16 10.82 -1.24
CA SER A 36 -6.40 10.96 -2.51
C SER A 36 -4.95 10.46 -2.43
N PRO A 37 -4.72 9.17 -2.15
CA PRO A 37 -3.37 8.61 -2.17
C PRO A 37 -2.78 8.67 -3.59
N TRP A 38 -1.47 8.92 -3.70
CA TRP A 38 -0.80 9.12 -5.00
C TRP A 38 0.29 8.11 -5.32
N GLY A 39 1.02 7.65 -4.31
CA GLY A 39 2.12 6.72 -4.49
C GLY A 39 2.17 5.71 -3.35
N LEU A 40 2.72 4.54 -3.65
CA LEU A 40 3.01 3.53 -2.65
C LEU A 40 4.39 2.90 -2.88
N TYR A 41 4.98 2.43 -1.80
CA TYR A 41 6.21 1.62 -1.80
C TYR A 41 5.99 0.41 -0.88
N VAL A 42 6.54 -0.73 -1.26
CA VAL A 42 6.49 -1.97 -0.48
C VAL A 42 7.93 -2.37 -0.20
N ASP A 43 8.27 -2.57 1.07
CA ASP A 43 9.60 -3.03 1.47
C ASP A 43 9.69 -4.57 1.52
N ASP A 44 10.88 -5.07 1.86
CA ASP A 44 11.17 -6.51 1.93
C ASP A 44 10.38 -7.23 3.05
N ASP A 45 9.92 -6.49 4.06
CA ASP A 45 9.07 -6.98 5.17
C ASP A 45 7.57 -6.95 4.82
N GLN A 46 7.22 -6.63 3.57
CA GLN A 46 5.85 -6.43 3.09
C GLN A 46 5.10 -5.29 3.82
N THR A 47 5.84 -4.32 4.35
CA THR A 47 5.28 -3.06 4.85
C THR A 47 4.98 -2.15 3.67
N ILE A 48 3.76 -1.62 3.65
CA ILE A 48 3.28 -0.72 2.60
C ILE A 48 3.32 0.70 3.14
N TYR A 49 4.04 1.57 2.45
CA TYR A 49 4.06 3.00 2.70
C TYR A 49 3.20 3.69 1.67
N VAL A 50 2.26 4.53 2.10
CA VAL A 50 1.36 5.27 1.20
C VAL A 50 1.51 6.77 1.41
N ALA A 51 1.68 7.49 0.30
CA ALA A 51 1.60 8.93 0.24
C ALA A 51 0.12 9.37 0.18
N ASP A 52 -0.43 9.71 1.34
CA ASP A 52 -1.82 10.11 1.54
C ASP A 52 -1.96 11.63 1.38
N ARG A 53 -1.96 12.06 0.11
CA ARG A 53 -1.61 13.43 -0.31
C ARG A 53 -2.45 14.51 0.35
N LEU A 54 -3.78 14.36 0.37
CA LEU A 54 -4.66 15.40 0.91
C LEU A 54 -4.82 15.33 2.43
N ASN A 55 -4.32 14.27 3.06
CA ASN A 55 -4.09 14.24 4.51
C ASN A 55 -2.67 14.70 4.88
N HIS A 56 -1.85 15.09 3.90
CA HIS A 56 -0.48 15.58 4.07
C HIS A 56 0.40 14.66 4.93
N ARG A 57 0.29 13.35 4.72
CA ARG A 57 0.97 12.34 5.55
C ARG A 57 1.50 11.17 4.74
N ILE A 58 2.52 10.51 5.29
CA ILE A 58 2.95 9.17 4.89
C ILE A 58 2.47 8.20 5.96
N VAL A 59 1.78 7.16 5.53
CA VAL A 59 1.22 6.13 6.41
C VAL A 59 1.91 4.79 6.12
N GLU A 60 2.44 4.15 7.16
CA GLU A 60 2.93 2.77 7.11
C GLU A 60 1.80 1.79 7.45
N TRP A 61 1.67 0.72 6.67
CA TRP A 61 0.80 -0.43 6.93
C TRP A 61 1.63 -1.70 6.92
N LYS A 62 1.74 -2.35 8.07
CA LYS A 62 2.35 -3.68 8.16
C LYS A 62 1.44 -4.73 7.52
N SER A 63 2.03 -5.82 7.04
CA SER A 63 1.26 -6.95 6.51
C SER A 63 0.19 -7.42 7.50
N GLY A 64 -1.06 -7.49 7.04
CA GLY A 64 -2.22 -7.88 7.86
C GLY A 64 -2.78 -6.80 8.79
N ALA A 65 -2.23 -5.58 8.83
CA ALA A 65 -2.74 -4.51 9.66
C ALA A 65 -4.07 -3.94 9.14
N THR A 66 -5.01 -3.68 10.05
CA THR A 66 -6.29 -3.00 9.73
C THR A 66 -6.22 -1.48 9.81
N ASN A 67 -5.17 -0.96 10.46
CA ASN A 67 -4.91 0.47 10.65
C ASN A 67 -3.48 0.78 10.25
N GLY A 68 -3.30 1.95 9.66
CA GLY A 68 -2.01 2.49 9.31
C GLY A 68 -1.47 3.35 10.44
N LYS A 69 -0.16 3.57 10.44
CA LYS A 69 0.52 4.45 11.38
C LYS A 69 1.19 5.58 10.62
N VAL A 70 0.94 6.81 11.04
CA VAL A 70 1.60 7.97 10.44
C VAL A 70 3.08 7.96 10.81
N VAL A 71 3.94 7.97 9.79
CA VAL A 71 5.41 7.95 9.96
C VAL A 71 6.08 9.25 9.51
N ALA A 72 5.38 10.07 8.74
CA ALA A 72 5.79 11.42 8.38
C ALA A 72 4.57 12.30 8.06
N GLY A 73 4.70 13.62 8.25
CA GLY A 73 3.62 14.59 7.99
C GLY A 73 2.49 14.56 9.03
N GLY A 74 1.26 14.86 8.60
CA GLY A 74 0.05 14.85 9.43
C GLY A 74 -0.26 16.16 10.16
N LYS A 75 0.46 17.25 9.87
CA LYS A 75 0.24 18.60 10.44
C LYS A 75 -0.17 19.63 9.38
N GLY A 76 -0.76 19.19 8.27
CA GLY A 76 -1.13 20.04 7.13
C GLY A 76 0.00 20.26 6.14
N GLU A 77 -0.20 21.18 5.20
CA GLU A 77 0.85 21.61 4.26
C GLU A 77 2.04 22.20 5.01
N GLY A 78 3.24 21.64 4.79
CA GLY A 78 4.45 22.12 5.43
C GLY A 78 4.90 23.47 4.85
N ASN A 79 4.96 24.51 5.67
CA ASN A 79 5.58 25.80 5.34
C ASN A 79 6.94 26.02 6.05
N GLY A 80 7.56 24.96 6.57
CA GLY A 80 8.80 25.03 7.35
C GLY A 80 9.87 24.13 6.76
N ALA A 81 11.04 24.72 6.48
CA ALA A 81 12.26 23.97 6.20
C ALA A 81 12.57 23.00 7.35
N HIS A 82 13.15 21.86 6.96
CA HIS A 82 13.64 20.79 7.83
C HIS A 82 14.49 21.27 9.00
#